data_AF-A0A7G6Y8T4-F1
#
_entry.id   AF-A0A7G6Y8T4-F1
#
_cell.length_a   1.000
_cell.length_b   1.000
_cell.length_c   1.000
_cell.angle_alpha   90.00
_cell.angle_beta   90.00
_cell.angle_gamma   90.00
#
_symmetry.space_group_name_H-M   'P 1'
#
loop_
_entity.id
_entity.type
_entity.pdbx_description
1 polymer ?
#
loop_
_entity_poly.entity_id
_entity_poly.type
_entity_poly.pdbx_seq_one_letter_code
_entity_poly.pdbx_strand_id
1 'polypeptide(L)'
;MGTQPLRVGPLTRRRLVRWARRDAEAVRARGAEASVRGGPAFGDPDDDPHNSDRDYGGEPTPTVAALQARANAYAHREEQRFLARCRRDLAEQHEVSQALAADLDAYDERLDALTPADRAAARIAEGEGVAFEEVRRLRRRIAARNARSEQLGARIHARFTAARLRATRHFDRSDEKIAVYWGAYLRALPPRPVRVQAPALRRADSLAGRETSVDRWHPAGAVQPFAGGPATGGPTTNGPTLAAPPSPTTRPATDPGSFDA
;
A
#
# COMPACT_ATOMS: atom_id res chain seq x y z
N MET A 1 13.30 1.97 16.98
CA MET A 1 12.45 1.23 17.95
C MET A 1 12.01 -0.08 17.34
N GLY A 2 12.57 -1.21 17.78
CA GLY A 2 12.18 -2.52 17.27
C GLY A 2 10.80 -2.91 17.80
N THR A 3 9.81 -3.04 16.92
CA THR A 3 8.53 -3.66 17.24
C THR A 3 8.79 -5.12 17.63
N GLN A 4 8.77 -5.44 18.92
CA GLN A 4 8.79 -6.83 19.35
C GLN A 4 7.62 -7.58 18.67
N PRO A 5 7.86 -8.76 18.07
CA PRO A 5 6.78 -9.54 17.49
C PRO A 5 5.73 -9.84 18.56
N LEU A 6 4.45 -9.67 18.20
CA LEU A 6 3.30 -9.88 19.10
C LEU A 6 3.12 -11.38 19.36
N ARG A 7 3.95 -11.93 20.25
CA ARG A 7 4.06 -13.37 20.49
C ARG A 7 2.71 -14.05 20.72
N VAL A 8 2.49 -15.15 20.00
CA VAL A 8 1.36 -16.06 20.25
C VAL A 8 1.40 -16.57 21.70
N GLY A 9 0.38 -16.23 22.49
CA GLY A 9 0.28 -16.62 23.89
C GLY A 9 0.17 -18.14 24.12
N PRO A 10 0.51 -18.62 25.34
CA PRO A 10 0.69 -20.04 25.63
C PRO A 10 -0.58 -20.88 25.39
N LEU A 11 -1.76 -20.37 25.73
CA LEU A 11 -3.04 -21.07 25.51
C LEU A 11 -3.34 -21.24 24.02
N THR A 12 -3.08 -20.21 23.22
CA THR A 12 -3.25 -20.26 21.76
C THR A 12 -2.28 -21.26 21.16
N ARG A 13 -1.03 -21.26 21.60
CA ARG A 13 -0.01 -22.23 21.19
C ARG A 13 -0.45 -23.68 21.47
N ARG A 14 -0.93 -23.97 22.68
CA ARG A 14 -1.46 -25.30 23.04
C ARG A 14 -2.64 -25.72 22.16
N ARG A 15 -3.53 -24.79 21.82
CA ARG A 15 -4.67 -25.05 20.92
C ARG A 15 -4.21 -25.36 19.50
N LEU A 16 -3.28 -24.58 18.95
CA LEU A 16 -2.70 -24.79 17.61
C LEU A 16 -1.99 -26.14 17.51
N VAL A 17 -1.23 -26.54 18.54
CA VAL A 17 -0.58 -27.86 18.58
C VAL A 17 -1.61 -29.00 18.59
N ARG A 18 -2.71 -28.86 19.33
CA ARG A 18 -3.79 -29.88 19.32
C ARG A 18 -4.45 -30.00 17.96
N TRP A 19 -4.72 -28.88 17.30
CA TRP A 19 -5.28 -28.88 15.94
C TRP A 19 -4.32 -29.48 14.92
N ALA A 20 -3.02 -29.16 15.02
CA ALA A 20 -2.00 -29.73 14.16
C ALA A 20 -1.94 -31.27 14.26
N ARG A 21 -2.05 -31.83 15.48
CA ARG A 21 -2.08 -33.29 15.66
C ARG A 21 -3.32 -33.92 15.03
N ARG A 22 -4.50 -33.31 15.20
CA ARG A 22 -5.75 -33.80 14.60
C ARG A 22 -5.71 -33.77 13.08
N ASP A 23 -5.21 -32.68 12.49
CA ASP A 23 -5.08 -32.57 11.03
C ASP A 23 -4.07 -33.62 10.51
N ALA A 24 -2.96 -33.85 11.23
CA ALA A 24 -1.98 -34.88 10.87
C ALA A 24 -2.54 -36.31 11.03
N GLU A 25 -3.38 -36.57 12.04
CA GLU A 25 -4.12 -37.83 12.20
C GLU A 25 -5.08 -38.08 11.04
N ALA A 26 -5.83 -37.06 10.61
CA ALA A 26 -6.74 -37.16 9.48
C ALA A 26 -6.02 -37.49 8.16
N VAL A 27 -4.84 -36.90 7.92
CA VAL A 27 -4.01 -37.23 6.76
C VAL A 27 -3.49 -38.67 6.84
N ARG A 28 -3.03 -39.11 8.02
CA ARG A 28 -2.59 -40.50 8.23
C ARG A 28 -3.71 -41.52 8.00
N ALA A 29 -4.92 -41.24 8.49
CA ALA A 29 -6.08 -42.10 8.28
C ALA A 29 -6.42 -42.23 6.79
N ARG A 30 -6.44 -41.13 6.04
CA ARG A 30 -6.66 -41.15 4.58
C ARG A 30 -5.57 -41.92 3.83
N GLY A 31 -4.30 -41.75 4.22
CA GLY A 31 -3.19 -42.51 3.64
C GLY A 31 -3.30 -44.01 3.88
N ALA A 32 -3.74 -44.42 5.08
CA ALA A 32 -3.99 -45.82 5.42
C ALA A 32 -5.20 -46.41 4.68
N GLU A 33 -6.26 -45.64 4.45
CA GLU A 33 -7.42 -46.08 3.65
C GLU A 33 -7.07 -46.24 2.17
N ALA A 34 -6.20 -45.37 1.62
CA ALA A 34 -5.70 -45.48 0.25
C ALA A 34 -4.82 -46.73 0.06
N SER A 35 -3.99 -47.08 1.06
CA SER A 35 -3.18 -48.30 1.03
C SER A 35 -3.99 -49.59 1.13
N VAL A 36 -5.16 -49.55 1.78
CA VAL A 36 -6.05 -50.72 1.90
C VAL A 36 -6.87 -50.96 0.62
N ARG A 37 -7.13 -49.94 -0.20
CA ARG A 37 -7.84 -50.08 -1.49
C ARG A 37 -6.96 -50.52 -2.68
N GLY A 38 -5.70 -50.85 -2.44
CA GLY A 38 -4.80 -51.36 -3.49
C GLY A 38 -4.39 -50.31 -4.54
N GLY A 39 -4.60 -49.01 -4.27
CA GLY A 39 -3.91 -47.96 -5.01
C GLY A 39 -2.49 -47.81 -4.45
N PRO A 40 -1.48 -47.50 -5.27
CA PRO A 40 -0.10 -47.44 -4.83
C PRO A 40 0.04 -46.48 -3.65
N ALA A 41 0.25 -47.06 -2.47
CA ALA A 41 0.56 -46.33 -1.27
C ALA A 41 2.04 -46.05 -1.31
N PHE A 42 2.38 -44.80 -1.62
CA PHE A 42 3.73 -44.36 -1.98
C PHE A 42 4.13 -44.92 -3.36
N GLY A 43 4.19 -44.03 -4.36
CA GLY A 43 4.75 -44.36 -5.66
C GLY A 43 6.13 -44.98 -5.53
N ASP A 44 6.44 -45.88 -6.46
CA ASP A 44 7.70 -46.61 -6.59
C ASP A 44 8.91 -45.70 -6.32
N PRO A 45 9.96 -46.21 -5.65
CA PRO A 45 11.20 -45.47 -5.44
C PRO A 45 12.01 -45.21 -6.74
N ASP A 46 11.49 -45.61 -7.91
CA ASP A 46 12.09 -45.37 -9.23
C ASP A 46 11.50 -44.17 -9.99
N ASP A 47 10.55 -43.43 -9.40
CA ASP A 47 10.07 -42.15 -9.95
C ASP A 47 11.09 -41.02 -9.70
N ASP A 48 11.98 -40.85 -10.67
CA ASP A 48 12.71 -39.64 -11.06
C ASP A 48 13.41 -38.84 -9.92
N PRO A 49 14.75 -38.91 -9.78
CA PRO A 49 15.50 -38.17 -8.75
C PRO A 49 15.43 -36.64 -8.90
N HIS A 50 14.85 -36.13 -9.98
CA HIS A 50 14.59 -34.70 -10.17
C HIS A 50 13.22 -34.22 -9.67
N ASN A 51 12.35 -35.12 -9.19
CA ASN A 51 11.02 -34.77 -8.65
C ASN A 51 10.97 -34.88 -7.11
N SER A 52 12.06 -34.50 -6.42
CA SER A 52 12.11 -34.43 -4.95
C SER A 52 11.45 -33.18 -4.36
N ASP A 53 10.91 -32.32 -5.22
CA ASP A 53 9.84 -31.39 -4.87
C ASP A 53 8.53 -32.18 -4.77
N ARG A 54 8.44 -33.13 -3.81
CA ARG A 54 7.15 -33.41 -3.17
C ARG A 54 6.76 -32.13 -2.43
N ASP A 55 6.29 -31.17 -3.23
CA ASP A 55 5.51 -30.05 -2.82
C ASP A 55 4.38 -30.65 -2.00
N TYR A 56 4.49 -30.54 -0.68
CA TYR A 56 3.33 -30.50 0.21
C TYR A 56 2.50 -29.21 -0.07
N GLY A 57 2.36 -28.86 -1.35
CA GLY A 57 1.78 -27.64 -1.91
C GLY A 57 0.41 -27.86 -2.55
N GLY A 58 -0.18 -29.06 -2.44
CA GLY A 58 -1.46 -29.37 -3.10
C GLY A 58 -2.69 -28.70 -2.47
N GLU A 59 -2.78 -28.61 -1.14
CA GLU A 59 -3.95 -28.00 -0.50
C GLU A 59 -3.61 -27.50 0.92
N PRO A 60 -3.98 -26.27 1.30
CA PRO A 60 -3.77 -25.79 2.65
C PRO A 60 -4.59 -26.65 3.62
N THR A 61 -3.98 -27.04 4.74
CA THR A 61 -4.71 -27.78 5.78
C THR A 61 -5.95 -26.98 6.24
N PRO A 62 -7.01 -27.65 6.72
CA PRO A 62 -8.22 -26.95 7.17
C PRO A 62 -7.94 -25.84 8.18
N THR A 63 -6.97 -26.03 9.07
CA THR A 63 -6.55 -24.99 10.02
C THR A 63 -5.87 -23.79 9.35
N VAL A 64 -4.99 -24.01 8.36
CA VAL A 64 -4.36 -22.93 7.59
C VAL A 64 -5.42 -22.17 6.77
N ALA A 65 -6.33 -22.88 6.11
CA ALA A 65 -7.45 -22.29 5.38
C ALA A 65 -8.36 -21.44 6.29
N ALA A 66 -8.67 -21.92 7.50
CA ALA A 66 -9.45 -21.17 8.47
C ALA A 66 -8.73 -19.90 8.98
N LEU A 67 -7.40 -19.97 9.18
CA LEU A 67 -6.59 -18.81 9.55
C LEU A 67 -6.55 -17.77 8.42
N GLN A 68 -6.42 -18.21 7.18
CA GLN A 68 -6.51 -17.37 5.97
C GLN A 68 -7.87 -16.68 5.87
N ALA A 69 -8.97 -17.44 5.96
CA ALA A 69 -10.32 -16.89 5.89
C ALA A 69 -10.58 -15.85 6.99
N ARG A 70 -10.09 -16.11 8.20
CA ARG A 70 -10.20 -15.15 9.32
C ARG A 70 -9.42 -13.87 9.06
N ALA A 71 -8.21 -13.97 8.52
CA ALA A 71 -7.38 -12.81 8.20
C ALA A 71 -8.04 -11.96 7.10
N ASN A 72 -8.54 -12.59 6.04
CA ASN A 72 -9.28 -11.92 4.96
C ASN A 72 -10.55 -11.23 5.48
N ALA A 73 -11.35 -11.94 6.29
CA ALA A 73 -12.55 -11.35 6.90
C ALA A 73 -12.22 -10.16 7.82
N TYR A 74 -11.06 -10.16 8.47
CA TYR A 74 -10.61 -9.00 9.25
C TYR A 74 -10.24 -7.82 8.35
N ALA A 75 -9.51 -8.05 7.26
CA ALA A 75 -9.17 -7.01 6.29
C ALA A 75 -10.43 -6.37 5.68
N HIS A 76 -11.41 -7.17 5.25
CA HIS A 76 -12.69 -6.67 4.74
C HIS A 76 -13.47 -5.85 5.78
N ARG A 77 -13.48 -6.26 7.05
CA ARG A 77 -14.11 -5.45 8.11
C ARG A 77 -13.41 -4.11 8.32
N GLU A 78 -12.08 -4.08 8.24
CA GLU A 78 -11.33 -2.82 8.33
C GLU A 78 -11.59 -1.92 7.12
N GLU A 79 -11.71 -2.48 5.92
CA GLU A 79 -12.12 -1.76 4.72
C GLU A 79 -13.54 -1.17 4.86
N GLN A 80 -14.51 -1.96 5.28
CA GLN A 80 -15.88 -1.49 5.54
C GLN A 80 -15.91 -0.39 6.59
N ARG A 81 -15.13 -0.51 7.67
CA ARG A 81 -15.00 0.54 8.70
C ARG A 81 -14.36 1.80 8.16
N PHE A 82 -13.34 1.68 7.32
CA PHE A 82 -12.73 2.81 6.64
C PHE A 82 -13.76 3.52 5.76
N LEU A 83 -14.45 2.79 4.87
CA LEU A 83 -15.46 3.36 3.98
C LEU A 83 -16.60 4.03 4.76
N ALA A 84 -17.11 3.39 5.82
CA ALA A 84 -18.15 3.95 6.66
C ALA A 84 -17.71 5.27 7.33
N ARG A 85 -16.44 5.36 7.78
CA ARG A 85 -15.89 6.57 8.42
C ARG A 85 -15.52 7.67 7.44
N CYS A 86 -15.14 7.31 6.22
CA CYS A 86 -14.70 8.24 5.18
C CYS A 86 -15.81 8.64 4.20
N ARG A 87 -16.99 8.02 4.25
CA ARG A 87 -18.10 8.28 3.30
C ARG A 87 -18.41 9.78 3.14
N ARG A 88 -18.48 10.50 4.27
CA ARG A 88 -18.74 11.96 4.24
C ARG A 88 -17.60 12.72 3.58
N ASP A 89 -16.35 12.44 3.98
CA ASP A 89 -15.18 13.13 3.46
C ASP A 89 -14.97 12.82 1.96
N LEU A 90 -15.32 11.61 1.50
CA LEU A 90 -15.29 11.23 0.09
C LEU A 90 -16.37 11.94 -0.73
N ALA A 91 -17.60 12.02 -0.22
CA ALA A 91 -18.67 12.78 -0.87
C ALA A 91 -18.28 14.26 -1.01
N GLU A 92 -17.76 14.85 0.07
CA GLU A 92 -17.27 16.23 0.05
C GLU A 92 -16.10 16.41 -0.93
N GLN A 93 -15.18 15.46 -1.01
CA GLN A 93 -14.09 15.52 -1.97
C GLN A 93 -14.62 15.52 -3.42
N HIS A 94 -15.61 14.68 -3.73
CA HIS A 94 -16.25 14.67 -5.05
C HIS A 94 -16.94 16.00 -5.37
N GLU A 95 -17.68 16.56 -4.41
CA GLU A 95 -18.34 17.87 -4.56
C GLU A 95 -17.33 18.99 -4.78
N VAL A 96 -16.24 19.02 -4.00
CA VAL A 96 -15.15 20.00 -4.14
C VAL A 96 -14.47 19.87 -5.50
N SER A 97 -14.21 18.65 -5.98
CA SER A 97 -13.61 18.42 -7.31
C SER A 97 -14.51 18.89 -8.45
N GLN A 98 -15.82 18.61 -8.39
CA GLN A 98 -16.77 19.09 -9.40
C GLN A 98 -16.87 20.62 -9.39
N ALA A 99 -16.94 21.21 -8.20
CA ALA A 99 -16.99 22.65 -8.05
C ALA A 99 -15.69 23.32 -8.51
N LEU A 100 -14.53 22.69 -8.26
CA LEU A 100 -13.24 23.17 -8.75
C LEU A 100 -13.17 23.17 -10.28
N ALA A 101 -13.64 22.10 -10.94
CA ALA A 101 -13.70 22.04 -12.40
C ALA A 101 -14.55 23.18 -12.97
N ALA A 102 -15.75 23.38 -12.43
CA ALA A 102 -16.62 24.49 -12.84
C ALA A 102 -16.00 25.87 -12.61
N ASP A 103 -15.20 26.04 -11.54
CA ASP A 103 -14.50 27.31 -11.28
C ASP A 103 -13.34 27.55 -12.25
N LEU A 104 -12.66 26.49 -12.70
CA LEU A 104 -11.60 26.57 -13.71
C LEU A 104 -12.19 26.91 -15.08
N ASP A 105 -13.27 26.23 -15.48
CA ASP A 105 -13.98 26.53 -16.74
C ASP A 105 -14.46 27.99 -16.75
N ALA A 106 -15.10 28.45 -15.67
CA ALA A 106 -15.54 29.83 -15.54
C ALA A 106 -14.37 30.83 -15.50
N TYR A 107 -13.21 30.43 -14.98
CA TYR A 107 -12.01 31.27 -14.99
C TYR A 107 -11.45 31.42 -16.40
N ASP A 108 -11.37 30.34 -17.16
CA ASP A 108 -10.89 30.34 -18.54
C ASP A 108 -11.84 31.14 -19.45
N GLU A 109 -13.15 30.93 -19.35
CA GLU A 109 -14.17 31.73 -20.06
C GLU A 109 -14.03 33.24 -19.79
N ARG A 110 -13.79 33.61 -18.52
CA ARG A 110 -13.66 35.01 -18.11
C ARG A 110 -12.34 35.61 -18.54
N LEU A 111 -11.26 34.83 -18.59
CA LEU A 111 -10.01 35.27 -19.18
C LEU A 111 -10.15 35.50 -20.68
N ASP A 112 -10.83 34.60 -21.40
CA ASP A 112 -11.04 34.73 -22.84
C ASP A 112 -11.91 35.93 -23.23
N ALA A 113 -12.86 36.28 -22.38
CA ALA A 113 -13.70 37.47 -22.54
C ALA A 113 -12.96 38.81 -22.39
N LEU A 114 -11.76 38.83 -21.79
CA LEU A 114 -10.94 40.03 -21.68
C LEU A 114 -10.34 40.43 -23.04
N THR A 115 -10.18 41.74 -23.27
CA THR A 115 -9.55 42.22 -24.50
C THR A 115 -8.11 41.69 -24.63
N PRO A 116 -7.57 41.54 -25.85
CA PRO A 116 -6.19 41.08 -26.03
C PRO A 116 -5.16 41.98 -25.33
N ALA A 117 -5.42 43.28 -25.23
CA ALA A 117 -4.57 44.24 -24.51
C ALA A 117 -4.61 44.00 -22.99
N ASP A 118 -5.79 43.75 -22.43
CA ASP A 118 -6.00 43.44 -21.00
C ASP A 118 -5.43 42.07 -20.62
N ARG A 119 -5.49 41.10 -21.53
CA ARG A 119 -4.83 39.79 -21.41
C ARG A 119 -3.32 39.88 -21.53
N ALA A 120 -2.77 40.74 -22.40
CA ALA A 120 -1.33 40.93 -22.53
C ALA A 120 -0.73 41.71 -21.35
N ALA A 121 -1.50 42.65 -20.78
CA ALA A 121 -1.16 43.35 -19.54
C ALA A 121 -1.34 42.48 -18.28
N ALA A 122 -1.68 41.18 -18.42
CA ALA A 122 -2.06 40.28 -17.34
C ALA A 122 -0.89 39.87 -16.42
N ARG A 123 -0.36 40.83 -15.67
CA ARG A 123 -0.37 40.65 -14.22
C ARG A 123 -1.78 41.01 -13.77
N ILE A 124 -2.65 40.02 -13.62
CA ILE A 124 -4.02 40.17 -13.07
C ILE A 124 -4.03 40.93 -11.71
N ALA A 125 -2.85 41.07 -11.07
CA ALA A 125 -2.61 41.91 -9.90
C ALA A 125 -2.70 43.44 -10.17
N GLU A 126 -2.47 43.90 -11.40
CA GLU A 126 -2.33 45.32 -11.77
C GLU A 126 -3.54 45.88 -12.53
N GLY A 127 -4.41 45.03 -13.09
CA GLY A 127 -5.64 45.46 -13.78
C GLY A 127 -6.71 46.02 -12.83
N GLU A 128 -7.34 47.13 -13.21
CA GLU A 128 -8.46 47.73 -12.47
C GLU A 128 -9.78 47.53 -13.22
N GLY A 129 -10.87 47.24 -12.49
CA GLY A 129 -12.21 47.11 -13.06
C GLY A 129 -12.98 45.85 -12.63
N VAL A 130 -14.27 45.82 -12.94
CA VAL A 130 -15.21 44.77 -12.48
C VAL A 130 -14.79 43.38 -13.01
N ALA A 131 -14.37 43.29 -14.26
CA ALA A 131 -13.93 42.03 -14.86
C ALA A 131 -12.70 41.44 -14.15
N PHE A 132 -11.71 42.27 -13.80
CA PHE A 132 -10.53 41.82 -13.05
C PHE A 132 -10.87 41.40 -11.61
N GLU A 133 -11.81 42.08 -10.95
CA GLU A 133 -12.30 41.69 -9.62
C GLU A 133 -13.01 40.33 -9.63
N GLU A 134 -13.81 40.05 -10.65
CA GLU A 134 -14.44 38.74 -10.84
C GLU A 134 -13.40 37.63 -11.00
N VAL A 135 -12.36 37.85 -11.82
CA VAL A 135 -11.24 36.93 -12.00
C VAL A 135 -10.48 36.73 -10.68
N ARG A 136 -10.21 37.78 -9.89
CA ARG A 136 -9.57 37.66 -8.55
C ARG A 136 -10.43 36.89 -7.55
N ARG A 137 -11.75 37.08 -7.58
CA ARG A 137 -12.70 36.32 -6.74
C ARG A 137 -12.68 34.83 -7.12
N LEU A 138 -12.65 34.50 -8.42
CA LEU A 138 -12.50 33.12 -8.90
C LEU A 138 -11.16 32.52 -8.45
N ARG A 139 -10.03 33.22 -8.59
CA ARG A 139 -8.72 32.74 -8.10
C ARG A 139 -8.72 32.44 -6.61
N ARG A 140 -9.32 33.31 -5.79
CA ARG A 140 -9.45 33.08 -4.34
C ARG A 140 -10.31 31.85 -4.02
N ARG A 141 -11.42 31.65 -4.74
CA ARG A 141 -12.26 30.46 -4.60
C ARG A 141 -11.53 29.17 -5.01
N ILE A 142 -10.85 29.17 -6.14
CA ILE A 142 -10.03 28.05 -6.62
C ILE A 142 -8.97 27.69 -5.58
N ALA A 143 -8.24 28.68 -5.06
CA ALA A 143 -7.23 28.46 -4.02
C ALA A 143 -7.84 27.86 -2.74
N ALA A 144 -8.97 28.39 -2.26
CA ALA A 144 -9.66 27.87 -1.09
C ALA A 144 -10.17 26.43 -1.29
N ARG A 145 -10.70 26.11 -2.47
CA ARG A 145 -11.17 24.75 -2.82
C ARG A 145 -10.02 23.76 -2.98
N ASN A 146 -8.89 24.17 -3.56
CA ASN A 146 -7.68 23.35 -3.62
C ASN A 146 -7.17 23.02 -2.22
N ALA A 147 -7.05 24.01 -1.34
CA ALA A 147 -6.64 23.79 0.05
C ALA A 147 -7.59 22.83 0.78
N ARG A 148 -8.91 22.93 0.54
CA ARG A 148 -9.89 22.00 1.10
C ARG A 148 -9.74 20.59 0.55
N SER A 149 -9.52 20.45 -0.76
CA SER A 149 -9.28 19.17 -1.43
C SER A 149 -8.06 18.46 -0.86
N GLU A 150 -6.94 19.18 -0.71
CA GLU A 150 -5.70 18.66 -0.09
C GLU A 150 -5.94 18.20 1.36
N GLN A 151 -6.66 19.00 2.15
CA GLN A 151 -7.01 18.66 3.53
C GLN A 151 -7.83 17.37 3.60
N LEU A 152 -8.84 17.20 2.73
CA LEU A 152 -9.67 16.00 2.64
C LEU A 152 -8.82 14.79 2.21
N GLY A 153 -8.00 14.94 1.18
CA GLY A 153 -7.09 13.92 0.70
C GLY A 153 -6.13 13.42 1.79
N ALA A 154 -5.50 14.34 2.53
CA ALA A 154 -4.62 14.00 3.64
C ALA A 154 -5.35 13.21 4.76
N ARG A 155 -6.57 13.64 5.11
CA ARG A 155 -7.38 12.97 6.14
C ARG A 155 -7.81 11.57 5.73
N ILE A 156 -8.23 11.39 4.47
CA ILE A 156 -8.61 10.09 3.91
C ILE A 156 -7.38 9.18 3.85
N HIS A 157 -6.24 9.68 3.36
CA HIS A 157 -4.99 8.93 3.29
C HIS A 157 -4.52 8.47 4.68
N ALA A 158 -4.53 9.35 5.69
CA ALA A 158 -4.14 8.99 7.05
C ALA A 158 -5.01 7.84 7.63
N ARG A 159 -6.32 7.89 7.37
CA ARG A 159 -7.24 6.83 7.82
C ARG A 159 -7.05 5.53 7.06
N PHE A 160 -6.80 5.60 5.75
CA PHE A 160 -6.48 4.44 4.93
C PHE A 160 -5.21 3.76 5.44
N THR A 161 -4.13 4.53 5.64
CA THR A 161 -2.85 4.04 6.16
C THR A 161 -3.01 3.40 7.54
N ALA A 162 -3.82 3.99 8.42
CA ALA A 162 -4.12 3.40 9.72
C ALA A 162 -4.92 2.08 9.61
N ALA A 163 -5.91 1.99 8.71
CA ALA A 163 -6.67 0.76 8.46
C ALA A 163 -5.79 -0.34 7.88
N ARG A 164 -4.95 -0.01 6.88
CA ARG A 164 -3.96 -0.91 6.29
C ARG A 164 -2.99 -1.44 7.34
N LEU A 165 -2.44 -0.58 8.21
CA LEU A 165 -1.53 -1.02 9.28
C LEU A 165 -2.21 -2.00 10.26
N ARG A 166 -3.49 -1.76 10.62
CA ARG A 166 -4.25 -2.70 11.47
C ARG A 166 -4.48 -4.04 10.78
N ALA A 167 -4.77 -4.05 9.48
CA ALA A 167 -4.91 -5.27 8.70
C ALA A 167 -3.57 -6.03 8.59
N THR A 168 -2.48 -5.36 8.23
CA THR A 168 -1.13 -5.93 8.15
C THR A 168 -0.73 -6.60 9.46
N ARG A 169 -0.87 -5.91 10.60
CA ARG A 169 -0.57 -6.49 11.92
C ARG A 169 -1.40 -7.73 12.23
N HIS A 170 -2.62 -7.82 11.69
CA HIS A 170 -3.47 -9.00 11.86
C HIS A 170 -2.99 -10.18 11.00
N PHE A 171 -2.50 -9.92 9.78
CA PHE A 171 -1.82 -10.92 8.95
C PHE A 171 -0.54 -11.41 9.60
N ASP A 172 0.33 -10.51 10.05
CA ASP A 172 1.59 -10.89 10.71
C ASP A 172 1.33 -11.79 11.94
N ARG A 173 0.34 -11.43 12.77
CA ARG A 173 -0.09 -12.26 13.90
C ARG A 173 -0.69 -13.61 13.50
N SER A 174 -1.23 -13.71 12.30
CA SER A 174 -1.80 -14.96 11.77
C SER A 174 -0.73 -15.83 11.12
N ASP A 175 0.26 -15.24 10.46
CA ASP A 175 1.48 -15.91 9.99
C ASP A 175 2.24 -16.55 11.16
N GLU A 176 2.38 -15.85 12.30
CA GLU A 176 2.97 -16.43 13.51
C GLU A 176 2.21 -17.67 14.01
N LYS A 177 0.86 -17.67 13.94
CA LYS A 177 0.05 -18.83 14.34
C LYS A 177 0.27 -20.00 13.38
N ILE A 178 0.41 -19.71 12.08
CA ILE A 178 0.69 -20.73 11.08
C ILE A 178 2.08 -21.32 11.32
N ALA A 179 3.11 -20.52 11.58
CA ALA A 179 4.44 -21.03 11.88
C ALA A 179 4.42 -22.00 13.09
N VAL A 180 3.68 -21.66 14.15
CA VAL A 180 3.49 -22.52 15.33
C VAL A 180 2.73 -23.81 14.98
N TYR A 181 1.61 -23.68 14.26
CA TYR A 181 0.78 -24.80 13.84
C TYR A 181 1.56 -25.75 12.94
N TRP A 182 2.21 -25.21 11.91
CA TRP A 182 2.94 -25.93 10.89
C TRP A 182 4.11 -26.70 11.48
N GLY A 183 4.92 -26.06 12.33
CA GLY A 183 5.98 -26.75 13.05
C GLY A 183 5.47 -27.92 13.93
N ALA A 184 4.26 -27.82 14.48
CA ALA A 184 3.65 -28.92 15.22
C ALA A 184 3.06 -30.01 14.31
N TYR A 185 2.51 -29.62 13.17
CA TYR A 185 1.89 -30.48 12.16
C TYR A 185 2.94 -31.42 11.55
N LEU A 186 4.08 -30.87 11.14
CA LEU A 186 5.18 -31.64 10.55
C LEU A 186 5.83 -32.62 11.53
N ARG A 187 5.94 -32.23 12.80
CA ARG A 187 6.41 -33.14 13.85
C ARG A 187 5.46 -34.31 14.09
N ALA A 188 4.19 -34.18 13.72
CA ALA A 188 3.17 -35.21 13.87
C ALA A 188 3.01 -36.10 12.63
N LEU A 189 3.68 -35.78 11.52
CA LEU A 189 3.68 -36.57 10.28
C LEU A 189 4.92 -37.48 10.18
N PRO A 190 4.75 -38.81 10.04
CA PRO A 190 5.78 -39.73 9.59
C PRO A 190 5.62 -40.08 8.09
N PRO A 191 6.71 -40.14 7.29
CA PRO A 191 8.08 -39.76 7.60
C PRO A 191 8.23 -38.23 7.72
N ARG A 192 9.27 -37.78 8.42
CA ARG A 192 9.52 -36.34 8.62
C ARG A 192 9.96 -35.70 7.29
N PRO A 193 9.27 -34.68 6.78
CA PRO A 193 9.67 -34.00 5.55
C PRO A 193 10.99 -33.21 5.70
N VAL A 194 11.80 -33.18 4.63
CA VAL A 194 13.20 -32.69 4.59
C VAL A 194 13.29 -31.16 4.45
N ARG A 195 12.35 -30.52 3.77
CA ARG A 195 12.24 -29.06 3.69
C ARG A 195 10.85 -28.64 4.09
N VAL A 196 10.76 -27.69 5.01
CA VAL A 196 9.45 -27.19 5.36
C VAL A 196 9.42 -25.71 5.74
N GLN A 197 9.14 -24.90 4.74
CA GLN A 197 8.66 -23.55 4.96
C GLN A 197 7.17 -23.60 5.34
N ALA A 198 6.77 -22.76 6.30
CA ALA A 198 5.36 -22.59 6.60
C ALA A 198 4.66 -21.86 5.45
N PRO A 199 3.43 -22.27 5.07
CA PRO A 199 2.68 -21.54 4.05
C PRO A 199 2.45 -20.12 4.55
N ALA A 200 2.92 -19.13 3.78
CA ALA A 200 2.62 -17.74 4.05
C ALA A 200 1.15 -17.46 3.70
N LEU A 201 0.46 -16.64 4.51
CA LEU A 201 -0.89 -16.21 4.14
C LEU A 201 -0.84 -15.39 2.86
N ARG A 202 -1.71 -15.73 1.91
CA ARG A 202 -1.98 -14.87 0.76
C ARG A 202 -2.67 -13.62 1.28
N ARG A 203 -1.99 -12.48 1.25
CA ARG A 203 -2.59 -11.22 1.69
C ARG A 203 -3.69 -10.87 0.70
N ALA A 204 -4.91 -10.71 1.21
CA ALA A 204 -6.03 -10.33 0.37
C ALA A 204 -5.78 -8.95 -0.27
N ASP A 205 -6.25 -8.78 -1.51
CA ASP A 205 -6.24 -7.50 -2.21
C ASP A 205 -7.03 -6.42 -1.47
N SER A 206 -7.95 -6.80 -0.58
CA SER A 206 -8.61 -5.87 0.32
C SER A 206 -7.56 -5.17 1.21
N LEU A 207 -7.38 -3.86 0.99
CA LEU A 207 -6.41 -2.94 1.62
C LEU A 207 -4.94 -3.05 1.14
N ALA A 208 -4.57 -4.03 0.32
CA ALA A 208 -3.20 -4.18 -0.23
C ALA A 208 -3.14 -4.18 -1.76
N GLY A 209 -4.24 -4.48 -2.44
CA GLY A 209 -4.24 -4.98 -3.81
C GLY A 209 -3.97 -3.96 -4.91
N ARG A 210 -3.77 -2.68 -4.61
CA ARG A 210 -3.44 -1.68 -5.63
C ARG A 210 -2.70 -0.53 -4.98
N GLU A 211 -1.42 -0.41 -5.33
CA GLU A 211 -0.75 0.89 -5.43
C GLU A 211 -1.63 1.89 -6.23
N THR A 212 -2.53 1.38 -7.09
CA THR A 212 -3.59 2.15 -7.75
C THR A 212 -4.81 2.50 -6.88
N SER A 213 -4.86 2.20 -5.59
CA SER A 213 -5.99 2.65 -4.75
C SER A 213 -5.88 4.16 -4.63
N VAL A 214 -4.70 4.63 -4.26
CA VAL A 214 -4.38 6.05 -4.24
C VAL A 214 -4.58 6.67 -5.63
N ASP A 215 -4.22 5.99 -6.73
CA ASP A 215 -4.52 6.48 -8.10
C ASP A 215 -5.99 6.41 -8.51
N ARG A 216 -6.80 5.55 -7.88
CA ARG A 216 -8.26 5.47 -8.07
C ARG A 216 -9.00 6.48 -7.18
N TRP A 217 -8.33 6.98 -6.13
CA TRP A 217 -8.83 7.99 -5.19
C TRP A 217 -8.28 9.40 -5.47
N HIS A 218 -7.19 9.51 -6.23
CA HIS A 218 -6.83 10.74 -6.91
C HIS A 218 -7.79 10.90 -8.08
N PRO A 219 -8.61 11.95 -8.11
CA PRO A 219 -9.20 12.33 -9.39
C PRO A 219 -8.01 12.60 -10.32
N ALA A 220 -8.03 11.96 -11.49
CA ALA A 220 -7.15 12.33 -12.60
C ALA A 220 -7.19 13.86 -12.73
N GLY A 221 -6.03 14.50 -12.55
CA GLY A 221 -5.92 15.95 -12.49
C GLY A 221 -5.57 16.47 -11.10
N ALA A 222 -4.37 16.15 -10.63
CA ALA A 222 -3.59 17.22 -9.99
C ALA A 222 -3.39 18.27 -11.09
N VAL A 223 -4.34 19.21 -11.20
CA VAL A 223 -4.20 20.42 -12.01
C VAL A 223 -2.87 21.01 -11.57
N GLN A 224 -1.93 21.12 -12.52
CA GLN A 224 -0.64 21.72 -12.26
C GLN A 224 -0.85 23.01 -11.46
N PRO A 225 -0.05 23.28 -10.42
CA PRO A 225 -0.08 24.58 -9.78
C PRO A 225 0.10 25.62 -10.89
N PHE A 226 -0.88 26.50 -11.02
CA PHE A 226 -0.91 27.63 -11.95
C PHE A 226 0.47 28.31 -11.93
N ALA A 227 1.29 28.04 -12.95
CA ALA A 227 2.62 28.61 -13.10
C ALA A 227 2.48 30.03 -13.66
N GLY A 228 2.01 30.94 -12.80
CA GLY A 228 1.90 32.36 -13.08
C GLY A 228 3.12 33.16 -12.59
N GLY A 229 4.33 32.67 -12.83
CA GLY A 229 5.58 33.36 -12.49
C GLY A 229 6.68 33.02 -13.50
N PRO A 230 7.54 33.99 -13.89
CA PRO A 230 8.35 33.89 -15.09
C PRO A 230 9.36 32.74 -15.00
N ALA A 231 9.45 32.02 -16.12
CA ALA A 231 10.48 31.04 -16.38
C ALA A 231 11.87 31.61 -16.13
N THR A 232 12.62 30.98 -15.25
CA THR A 232 14.06 30.79 -15.44
C THR A 232 14.23 29.43 -16.12
N GLY A 233 14.65 29.46 -17.39
CA GLY A 233 14.94 28.27 -18.21
C GLY A 233 15.91 27.33 -17.51
N GLY A 234 15.94 26.02 -17.75
CA GLY A 234 15.53 25.14 -18.85
C GLY A 234 16.32 23.83 -18.62
N PRO A 235 16.61 23.00 -19.63
CA PRO A 235 15.76 22.46 -20.68
C PRO A 235 15.38 20.99 -20.42
N THR A 236 14.43 20.51 -21.21
CA THR A 236 14.08 19.10 -21.44
C THR A 236 15.28 18.25 -21.83
N THR A 237 15.39 17.00 -21.35
CA THR A 237 15.57 15.79 -22.20
C THR A 237 15.61 14.50 -21.37
N ASN A 238 15.04 13.46 -21.98
CA ASN A 238 15.11 12.01 -21.73
C ASN A 238 16.31 11.49 -20.89
N GLY A 239 16.08 10.49 -20.03
CA GLY A 239 17.12 9.77 -19.26
C GLY A 239 18.20 9.09 -20.13
N PRO A 240 19.27 8.47 -19.57
CA PRO A 240 19.24 7.57 -18.39
C PRO A 240 20.44 7.69 -17.41
N THR A 241 20.35 6.93 -16.30
CA THR A 241 21.41 6.36 -15.43
C THR A 241 22.74 7.11 -15.22
N LEU A 242 23.07 7.48 -13.97
CA LEU A 242 24.42 7.26 -13.38
C LEU A 242 24.52 7.64 -11.88
N ALA A 243 25.09 6.69 -11.14
CA ALA A 243 26.01 6.78 -10.00
C ALA A 243 25.71 7.69 -8.77
N ALA A 244 25.80 7.05 -7.61
CA ALA A 244 25.86 7.66 -6.29
C ALA A 244 27.08 8.60 -6.12
N PRO A 245 26.98 9.66 -5.30
CA PRO A 245 28.12 10.52 -4.99
C PRO A 245 29.05 9.85 -3.95
N PRO A 246 30.39 9.99 -4.06
CA PRO A 246 31.33 9.54 -3.04
C PRO A 246 31.36 10.49 -1.83
N SER A 247 31.59 9.90 -0.66
CA SER A 247 31.72 10.54 0.65
C SER A 247 32.86 11.59 0.71
N PRO A 248 32.74 12.63 1.56
CA PRO A 248 33.75 13.66 1.68
C PRO A 248 34.99 13.19 2.47
N THR A 249 36.16 13.30 1.85
CA THR A 249 37.47 13.15 2.50
C THR A 249 37.91 14.48 3.12
N THR A 250 38.17 14.42 4.42
CA THR A 250 38.76 15.43 5.30
C THR A 250 40.05 16.02 4.73
N ARG A 251 40.19 17.35 4.72
CA ARG A 251 41.42 18.07 4.41
C ARG A 251 42.05 18.59 5.72
N PRO A 252 43.35 18.36 5.99
CA PRO A 252 43.98 18.78 7.24
C PRO A 252 44.45 20.25 7.19
N ALA A 253 44.65 20.76 8.41
CA ALA A 253 45.02 22.12 8.78
C ALA A 253 46.50 22.46 8.52
N THR A 254 46.73 23.75 8.22
CA THR A 254 47.97 24.53 8.41
C THR A 254 47.65 25.95 7.91
N ASP A 255 48.17 27.05 8.43
CA ASP A 255 48.53 27.54 9.76
C ASP A 255 48.54 29.10 9.59
N PRO A 256 48.40 29.91 10.65
CA PRO A 256 48.13 31.34 10.53
C PRO A 256 49.42 32.18 10.51
N GLY A 257 49.34 33.37 9.92
CA GLY A 257 50.24 34.45 10.33
C GLY A 257 50.53 35.52 9.29
N SER A 258 50.45 36.77 9.77
CA SER A 258 51.23 37.94 9.35
C SER A 258 50.75 38.67 8.10
N PHE A 259 50.69 39.99 8.01
CA PHE A 259 50.63 41.16 8.90
C PHE A 259 50.54 42.35 7.90
N ASP A 260 49.80 43.40 8.26
CA ASP A 260 49.82 44.79 7.76
C ASP A 260 50.13 45.14 6.29
N ALA A 261 49.16 45.80 5.62
CA ALA A 261 49.09 47.27 5.46
C ALA A 261 47.97 47.63 4.47
#